data_AF-A0A3B9BRZ5-F1
#
_entry.id   AF-A0A3B9BRZ5-F1
#
_cell.length_a   1.000
_cell.length_b   1.000
_cell.length_c   1.000
_cell.angle_alpha   90.00
_cell.angle_beta   90.00
_cell.angle_gamma   90.00
#
_symmetry.space_group_name_H-M   'P 1'
#
loop_
_entity.id
_entity.type
_entity.pdbx_description
1 polymer ?
#
loop_
_entity_poly.entity_id
_entity_poly.type
_entity_poly.pdbx_seq_one_letter_code
_entity_poly.pdbx_strand_id
1 'polypeptide(L)' 'MFQTFDATTTPKTGGPRLTALRDAMKSRGLDGYIVPRADAHQGEYVADCDARLEWLTGFTGSAGF' A
#
# COMPACT_ATOMS: atom_id res chain seq x y z
N MET A 1 -1.68 -21.54 18.84
CA MET A 1 -1.90 -20.25 18.16
C MET A 1 -1.64 -20.51 16.67
N PHE A 2 -2.65 -20.32 15.81
CA PHE A 2 -2.48 -20.49 14.37
C PHE A 2 -2.18 -19.13 13.75
N GLN A 3 -1.11 -19.03 12.96
CA GLN A 3 -0.89 -17.87 12.10
C GLN A 3 -1.85 -17.96 10.90
N THR A 4 -2.57 -16.88 10.64
CA THR A 4 -3.33 -16.69 9.39
C THR A 4 -2.47 -15.92 8.39
N PHE A 5 -2.55 -16.30 7.12
CA PHE A 5 -1.81 -15.69 6.01
C PHE A 5 -2.79 -15.03 5.02
N ASP A 6 -3.84 -14.41 5.54
CA ASP A 6 -4.85 -13.77 4.70
C ASP A 6 -4.25 -12.55 4.00
N ALA A 7 -4.28 -12.57 2.66
CA ALA A 7 -3.87 -11.43 1.88
C ALA A 7 -4.99 -10.38 1.89
N THR A 8 -4.68 -9.17 2.34
CA THR A 8 -5.61 -8.02 2.37
C THR A 8 -5.85 -7.40 0.98
N THR A 9 -5.02 -7.76 -0.01
CA THR A 9 -5.14 -7.34 -1.41
C THR A 9 -5.02 -8.52 -2.36
N THR A 10 -5.85 -8.54 -3.41
CA THR A 10 -5.85 -9.57 -4.46
C THR A 10 -5.67 -8.91 -5.83
N PRO A 11 -5.37 -9.66 -6.90
CA PRO A 11 -5.32 -9.09 -8.25
C PRO A 11 -6.60 -8.35 -8.67
N LYS A 12 -7.76 -8.76 -8.15
CA LYS A 12 -9.06 -8.12 -8.41
C LYS A 12 -9.18 -6.73 -7.76
N THR A 13 -8.46 -6.47 -6.66
CA THR A 13 -8.53 -5.19 -5.93
C THR A 13 -7.30 -4.32 -6.16
N GLY A 14 -6.09 -4.89 -6.17
CA GLY A 14 -4.83 -4.17 -6.35
C GLY A 14 -4.69 -3.54 -7.74
N GLY A 15 -5.06 -4.27 -8.80
CA GLY A 15 -5.01 -3.76 -10.17
C GLY A 15 -5.81 -2.46 -10.36
N PRO A 16 -7.12 -2.45 -10.01
CA PRO A 16 -7.93 -1.23 -10.09
C PRO A 16 -7.41 -0.07 -9.22
N ARG A 17 -6.92 -0.34 -8.00
CA ARG A 17 -6.33 0.68 -7.10
C ARG A 17 -5.09 1.32 -7.71
N LEU A 18 -4.21 0.50 -8.29
CA LEU A 18 -2.99 0.98 -8.94
C LEU A 18 -3.27 1.80 -10.20
N THR A 19 -4.27 1.39 -10.99
CA THR A 19 -4.75 2.21 -12.13
C THR A 19 -5.25 3.57 -11.66
N ALA A 20 -6.11 3.61 -10.63
CA ALA A 20 -6.62 4.86 -10.08
C ALA A 20 -5.51 5.78 -9.55
N LEU A 21 -4.50 5.22 -8.88
CA LEU A 21 -3.32 5.98 -8.44
C LEU A 21 -2.56 6.58 -9.63
N ARG A 22 -2.31 5.80 -10.68
CA ARG A 22 -1.59 6.27 -11.87
C ARG A 22 -2.37 7.36 -12.62
N ASP A 23 -3.68 7.26 -12.70
CA ASP A 23 -4.51 8.29 -13.31
C ASP A 23 -4.48 9.60 -12.49
N ALA A 24 -4.52 9.49 -11.16
CA ALA A 24 -4.32 10.64 -10.28
C ALA A 24 -2.92 11.27 -10.44
N MET A 25 -1.86 10.47 -10.57
CA MET A 25 -0.51 10.97 -10.83
C MET A 25 -0.43 11.72 -12.16
N LYS A 26 -0.98 11.16 -13.24
CA LYS A 26 -1.03 11.82 -14.56
C LYS A 26 -1.77 13.16 -14.50
N SER A 27 -2.92 13.20 -13.82
CA SER A 27 -3.71 14.44 -13.68
C SER A 27 -2.95 15.57 -12.96
N ARG A 28 -1.94 15.21 -12.15
CA ARG A 28 -1.10 16.14 -11.38
C ARG A 28 0.28 16.37 -12.00
N GLY A 29 0.58 15.76 -13.15
CA GLY A 29 1.89 15.85 -13.79
C GLY A 29 3.02 15.23 -12.98
N LEU A 30 2.74 14.15 -12.22
CA LEU A 30 3.73 13.45 -11.41
C LEU A 30 4.32 12.26 -12.16
N ASP A 31 5.66 12.20 -12.24
CA ASP A 31 6.39 11.08 -12.86
C ASP A 31 6.54 9.87 -11.93
N GLY A 32 6.47 10.10 -10.62
CA GLY A 32 6.71 9.07 -9.60
C GLY A 32 5.98 9.32 -8.30
N TYR A 33 5.71 8.24 -7.57
CA TYR A 33 5.12 8.27 -6.23
C TYR A 33 5.72 7.15 -5.39
N ILE A 34 6.20 7.48 -4.19
CA ILE A 34 6.85 6.54 -3.27
C ILE A 34 5.85 6.22 -2.15
N VAL A 35 5.65 4.93 -1.85
CA VAL A 35 4.67 4.48 -0.84
C VAL A 35 5.40 3.82 0.33
N PRO A 36 5.85 4.59 1.34
CA PRO A 36 6.57 4.02 2.47
C PRO A 36 5.68 3.06 3.28
N ARG A 37 6.33 2.06 3.89
CA ARG A 37 5.74 1.26 4.98
C ARG A 37 5.81 2.05 6.30
N ALA A 38 5.15 3.19 6.37
CA ALA A 38 5.17 4.08 7.53
C ALA A 38 3.88 4.90 7.67
N ASP A 39 3.57 5.28 8.91
CA ASP A 39 2.60 6.34 9.23
C ASP A 39 3.26 7.73 9.18
N ALA A 40 2.51 8.76 9.56
CA ALA A 40 3.01 10.14 9.61
C ALA A 40 4.14 10.36 10.64
N HIS A 41 4.33 9.43 11.58
CA HIS A 41 5.32 9.49 12.63
C HIS A 41 6.50 8.54 12.40
N GLN A 42 6.54 7.87 11.24
CA GLN A 42 7.56 6.88 10.90
C GLN A 42 7.61 5.72 11.91
N GLY A 43 6.46 5.37 12.49
CA GLY A 43 6.33 4.29 13.45
C GLY A 43 6.68 2.92 12.86
N GLU A 44 7.24 2.05 13.69
CA GLU A 44 7.52 0.65 13.33
C GLU A 44 6.23 -0.16 13.16
N TYR A 45 5.13 0.23 13.81
CA TYR A 45 3.82 -0.40 13.65
C TYR A 45 2.86 0.64 13.09
N VAL A 46 2.27 0.30 11.94
CA VAL A 46 1.38 1.20 11.21
C VAL A 46 -0.05 0.73 11.44
N ALA A 47 -0.94 1.63 11.84
CA ALA A 47 -2.35 1.30 11.97
C ALA A 47 -2.95 0.95 10.59
N ASP A 48 -3.98 0.11 10.55
CA ASP A 48 -4.60 -0.36 9.30
C ASP A 48 -5.04 0.79 8.38
N CYS A 49 -5.48 1.92 8.95
CA CYS A 49 -5.87 3.11 8.19
C CYS A 49 -4.69 3.80 7.48
N ASP A 50 -3.46 3.58 7.94
CA ASP A 50 -2.23 4.14 7.39
C ASP A 50 -1.40 3.12 6.60
N ALA A 51 -1.80 1.84 6.57
CA ALA A 51 -1.11 0.73 5.88
C ALA A 51 -1.26 0.79 4.34
N ARG A 52 -0.87 1.92 3.73
CA ARG A 52 -1.07 2.24 2.31
C ARG A 52 -0.36 1.27 1.36
N LEU A 53 0.87 0.87 1.70
CA LEU A 53 1.67 -0.07 0.90
C LEU A 53 0.97 -1.43 0.83
N GLU A 54 0.51 -1.94 1.96
CA GLU A 54 -0.24 -3.18 2.04
C GLU A 54 -1.59 -3.08 1.32
N TRP A 55 -2.34 -2.00 1.53
CA TRP A 55 -3.61 -1.77 0.85
C TRP A 55 -3.46 -1.69 -0.68
N LEU A 56 -2.35 -1.12 -1.17
CA LEU A 56 -2.12 -0.98 -2.61
C LEU A 56 -1.62 -2.28 -3.25
N THR A 57 -0.76 -3.03 -2.55
CA THR A 57 0.04 -4.11 -3.15
C THR A 57 -0.19 -5.50 -2.55
N GLY A 58 -0.71 -5.59 -1.32
CA GLY A 58 -0.76 -6.80 -0.52
C GLY A 58 0.57 -7.15 0.17
N PHE A 59 1.57 -6.28 0.08
CA PHE A 59 2.85 -6.48 0.76
C PHE A 59 2.70 -6.29 2.28
N THR A 60 2.91 -7.35 3.04
CA THR A 60 2.82 -7.41 4.51
C THR A 60 4.20 -7.51 5.20
N GLY A 61 5.28 -7.36 4.44
CA GLY A 61 6.64 -7.42 4.99
C GLY A 61 6.99 -6.20 5.83
N SER A 62 7.89 -6.39 6.80
CA SER A 62 8.30 -5.32 7.73
C SER A 62 9.23 -4.27 7.09
N ALA A 63 9.89 -4.57 5.98
CA ALA A 63 10.77 -3.62 5.27
C ALA A 63 10.36 -3.51 3.80
N GLY A 64 9.72 -2.39 3.42
CA GLY A 64 9.23 -2.16 2.06
C GLY A 64 8.90 -0.70 1.76
N PHE A 65 8.79 -0.42 0.45
CA PHE A 65 8.46 0.87 -0.17
C PHE A 65 7.72 0.65 -1.50
#